data_AF-A0A964YJB8-F1
#
_entry.id   AF-A0A964YJB8-F1
#
_cell.length_a   1.000
_cell.length_b   1.000
_cell.length_c   1.000
_cell.angle_alpha   90.00
_cell.angle_beta   90.00
_cell.angle_gamma   90.00
#
_symmetry.space_group_name_H-M   'P 1'
#
loop_
_entity.id
_entity.type
_entity.pdbx_description
1 polymer ?
#
loop_
_entity_poly.entity_id
_entity_poly.type
_entity_poly.pdbx_seq_one_letter_code
_entity_poly.pdbx_strand_id
1 'polypeptide(L)'
;MEARFFIPVKACFFLIVLLLSFEGKGQFRKYSNEFMNIGAGARGLAMGGAQIATTEDAYAGFWNPAGLSELRGHSSYSLMHAEYFAGIGKYDYFSAASPIGDPAKATSGLGISLLRFAVDDIPNTLFLVEPDGTINYNNIRSFSSADYAMLISFGQTL
;
A
#
# COMPACT_ATOMS: atom_id res chain seq x y z
N MET A 1 27.21 37.29 -32.36
CA MET A 1 25.93 37.99 -32.60
C MET A 1 24.90 37.31 -31.72
N GLU A 2 24.69 37.81 -30.50
CA GLU A 2 23.83 37.15 -29.52
C GLU A 2 22.38 37.58 -29.71
N ALA A 3 21.53 36.68 -30.18
CA ALA A 3 20.09 36.91 -30.25
C ALA A 3 19.50 36.80 -28.84
N ARG A 4 19.33 37.94 -28.16
CA ARG A 4 18.58 38.01 -26.90
C ARG A 4 17.09 37.79 -27.19
N PHE A 5 16.61 36.60 -26.88
CA PHE A 5 15.20 36.22 -27.01
C PHE A 5 14.39 36.97 -25.95
N PHE A 6 13.83 38.14 -26.31
CA PHE A 6 13.04 38.98 -25.42
C PHE A 6 11.60 38.44 -25.41
N ILE A 7 11.28 37.56 -24.46
CA ILE A 7 9.90 37.08 -24.28
C ILE A 7 9.05 38.26 -23.79
N PRO A 8 8.05 38.73 -24.54
CA PRO A 8 7.27 39.88 -24.12
C PRO A 8 6.43 39.50 -22.89
N VAL A 9 6.43 40.34 -21.86
CA VAL A 9 5.66 40.15 -20.60
C VAL A 9 4.19 39.83 -20.87
N LYS A 10 3.63 40.39 -21.95
CA LYS A 10 2.26 40.12 -22.42
C LYS A 10 2.05 38.67 -22.88
N ALA A 11 3.05 38.03 -23.47
CA ALA A 11 2.99 36.62 -23.86
C ALA A 11 3.07 35.69 -22.63
N CYS A 12 3.88 36.02 -21.62
CA CYS A 12 3.87 35.31 -20.35
C CYS A 12 2.52 35.43 -19.64
N PHE A 13 1.94 36.64 -19.59
CA PHE A 13 0.62 36.85 -18.99
C PHE A 13 -0.47 36.08 -19.73
N PHE A 14 -0.46 36.10 -21.06
CA PHE A 14 -1.41 35.33 -21.87
C PHE A 14 -1.27 33.82 -21.67
N LEU A 15 -0.03 33.30 -21.58
CA LEU A 15 0.22 31.89 -21.30
C LEU A 15 -0.27 31.48 -19.92
N ILE A 16 -0.08 32.33 -18.90
CA ILE A 16 -0.58 32.09 -17.54
C ILE A 16 -2.11 32.04 -17.53
N VAL A 17 -2.79 32.97 -18.21
CA VAL A 17 -4.26 32.98 -18.32
C VAL A 17 -4.77 31.74 -19.06
N LEU A 18 -4.07 31.31 -20.11
CA LEU A 18 -4.40 30.09 -20.86
C LEU A 18 -4.27 28.84 -19.98
N LEU A 19 -3.23 28.75 -19.16
CA LEU A 19 -3.01 27.63 -18.23
C LEU A 19 -4.03 27.61 -17.07
N LEU A 20 -4.53 28.77 -16.65
CA LEU A 20 -5.54 28.91 -15.60
C LEU A 20 -6.97 28.61 -16.09
N SER A 21 -7.21 28.55 -17.41
CA SER A 21 -8.53 28.29 -18.01
C SER A 21 -8.88 26.79 -18.09
N PHE A 22 -8.00 25.91 -17.62
CA PHE A 22 -8.23 24.46 -17.67
C PHE A 22 -8.98 23.98 -16.43
N GLU A 23 -10.30 23.81 -16.55
CA GLU A 23 -11.08 23.13 -15.51
C GLU A 23 -10.83 21.62 -15.60
N GLY A 24 -9.97 21.11 -14.72
CA GLY A 24 -9.78 19.67 -14.56
C GLY A 24 -11.01 19.03 -13.91
N LYS A 25 -11.74 18.18 -14.65
CA LYS A 25 -12.76 17.31 -14.05
C LYS A 25 -12.09 16.17 -13.28
N GLY A 26 -11.81 16.37 -12.00
CA GLY A 26 -11.39 15.31 -11.10
C GLY A 26 -12.55 14.36 -10.81
N GLN A 27 -12.49 13.14 -11.32
CA GLN A 27 -13.41 12.07 -10.89
C GLN A 27 -12.85 11.41 -9.64
N PHE A 28 -13.64 11.32 -8.57
CA PHE A 28 -13.29 10.46 -7.44
C PHE A 28 -13.60 9.02 -7.84
N ARG A 29 -12.57 8.21 -8.03
CA ARG A 29 -12.73 6.81 -8.42
C ARG A 29 -12.93 5.99 -7.14
N LYS A 30 -14.04 5.27 -7.08
CA LYS A 30 -14.29 4.32 -5.99
C LYS A 30 -13.48 3.06 -6.30
N TYR A 31 -12.57 2.71 -5.42
CA TYR A 31 -11.81 1.48 -5.50
C TYR A 31 -12.31 0.50 -4.45
N SER A 32 -12.53 -0.74 -4.86
CA SER A 32 -12.60 -1.85 -3.91
C SER A 32 -11.18 -2.17 -3.46
N ASN A 33 -10.99 -2.55 -2.19
CA ASN A 33 -9.69 -2.89 -1.59
C ASN A 33 -8.72 -1.71 -1.43
N GLU A 34 -9.22 -0.53 -1.07
CA GLU A 34 -8.41 0.68 -0.81
C GLU A 34 -7.30 0.45 0.23
N PHE A 35 -7.45 -0.52 1.13
CA PHE A 35 -6.41 -0.91 2.09
C PHE A 35 -5.09 -1.35 1.42
N MET A 36 -5.12 -1.77 0.15
CA MET A 36 -3.92 -2.08 -0.61
C MET A 36 -3.14 -0.82 -1.02
N ASN A 37 -3.81 0.33 -1.16
CA ASN A 37 -3.15 1.60 -1.50
C ASN A 37 -2.39 2.20 -0.32
N ILE A 38 -2.59 1.69 0.90
CA ILE A 38 -1.84 2.14 2.09
C ILE A 38 -0.33 1.95 1.89
N GLY A 39 0.08 0.85 1.25
CA GLY A 39 1.47 0.50 1.03
C GLY A 39 2.07 -0.39 2.13
N ALA A 40 3.22 -1.00 1.85
CA ALA A 40 3.88 -1.92 2.78
C ALA A 40 5.33 -1.51 3.09
N GLY A 41 5.73 -1.72 4.35
CA GLY A 41 7.09 -1.52 4.84
C GLY A 41 7.40 -0.09 5.29
N ALA A 42 8.05 0.03 6.46
CA ALA A 42 8.39 1.32 7.04
C ALA A 42 9.25 2.21 6.12
N ARG A 43 10.19 1.61 5.37
CA ARG A 43 11.04 2.32 4.40
C ARG A 43 10.22 2.89 3.25
N GLY A 44 9.38 2.06 2.62
CA GLY A 44 8.54 2.50 1.49
C GLY A 44 7.59 3.62 1.91
N LEU A 45 6.97 3.48 3.09
CA LEU A 45 6.10 4.51 3.66
C LEU A 45 6.85 5.80 4.01
N ALA A 46 8.04 5.71 4.61
CA ALA A 46 8.87 6.89 4.92
C ALA A 46 9.33 7.66 3.68
N MET A 47 9.43 6.98 2.53
CA MET A 47 9.71 7.61 1.23
C MET A 47 8.45 8.06 0.47
N GLY A 48 7.28 8.08 1.12
CA GLY A 48 6.02 8.47 0.49
C GLY A 48 5.54 7.52 -0.60
N GLY A 49 5.87 6.23 -0.49
CA GLY A 49 5.51 5.19 -1.47
C GLY A 49 6.47 5.05 -2.65
N ALA A 50 7.58 5.80 -2.67
CA ALA A 50 8.55 5.79 -3.77
C ALA A 50 9.53 4.59 -3.71
N GLN A 51 9.04 3.35 -3.76
CA GLN A 51 9.84 2.13 -3.58
C GLN A 51 10.05 1.29 -4.87
N ILE A 52 9.31 1.58 -5.95
CA ILE A 52 9.21 0.73 -7.16
C ILE A 52 10.57 0.38 -7.78
N ALA A 53 11.50 1.32 -7.84
CA ALA A 53 12.80 1.16 -8.48
C ALA A 53 13.89 0.59 -7.56
N THR A 54 13.66 0.57 -6.24
CA THR A 54 14.68 0.23 -5.23
C THR A 54 14.37 -1.06 -4.48
N THR A 55 13.33 -1.78 -4.90
CA THR A 55 12.87 -2.98 -4.19
C THR A 55 13.62 -4.20 -4.69
N GLU A 56 14.46 -4.76 -3.83
CA GLU A 56 15.30 -5.93 -4.12
C GLU A 56 15.27 -6.92 -2.91
N ASP A 57 14.15 -6.90 -2.17
CA ASP A 57 13.96 -7.65 -0.92
C ASP A 57 12.54 -8.24 -0.83
N ALA A 58 12.12 -8.66 0.38
CA ALA A 58 10.84 -9.30 0.63
C ALA A 58 9.63 -8.45 0.17
N TYR A 59 9.78 -7.13 0.13
CA TYR A 59 8.72 -6.21 -0.30
C TYR A 59 8.57 -6.13 -1.83
N ALA A 60 9.47 -6.73 -2.60
CA ALA A 60 9.41 -6.71 -4.07
C ALA A 60 8.11 -7.31 -4.60
N GLY A 61 7.59 -8.38 -3.98
CA GLY A 61 6.30 -8.96 -4.37
C GLY A 61 5.12 -7.98 -4.31
N PHE A 62 5.16 -7.00 -3.39
CA PHE A 62 4.13 -5.98 -3.25
C PHE A 62 4.40 -4.74 -4.13
N TRP A 63 5.64 -4.22 -4.14
CA TRP A 63 5.96 -2.96 -4.84
C TRP A 63 6.31 -3.14 -6.32
N ASN A 64 7.12 -4.14 -6.67
CA ASN A 64 7.56 -4.42 -8.03
C ASN A 64 8.12 -5.86 -8.15
N PRO A 65 7.33 -6.82 -8.65
CA PRO A 65 7.75 -8.21 -8.82
C PRO A 65 9.03 -8.42 -9.64
N ALA A 66 9.38 -7.48 -10.54
CA ALA A 66 10.64 -7.57 -11.30
C ALA A 66 11.87 -7.53 -10.39
N GLY A 67 11.80 -6.85 -9.24
CA GLY A 67 12.87 -6.82 -8.24
C GLY A 67 13.19 -8.18 -7.62
N LEU A 68 12.31 -9.18 -7.77
CA LEU A 68 12.58 -10.55 -7.32
C LEU A 68 13.71 -11.22 -8.10
N SER A 69 13.98 -10.79 -9.35
CA SER A 69 15.14 -11.30 -10.07
C SER A 69 16.45 -10.79 -9.48
N GLU A 70 16.47 -9.68 -8.75
CA GLU A 70 17.69 -9.08 -8.18
C GLU A 70 17.98 -9.55 -6.74
N LEU A 71 17.24 -10.54 -6.21
CA LEU A 71 17.47 -11.12 -4.88
C LEU A 71 18.81 -11.85 -4.82
N ARG A 72 19.86 -11.15 -4.36
CA ARG A 72 21.21 -11.71 -4.25
C ARG A 72 21.43 -12.40 -2.90
N GLY A 73 21.97 -13.62 -2.96
CA GLY A 73 22.57 -14.31 -1.82
C GLY A 73 21.61 -15.14 -0.97
N HIS A 74 20.49 -14.58 -0.51
CA HIS A 74 19.60 -15.30 0.43
C HIS A 74 18.13 -14.88 0.35
N SER A 75 17.26 -15.75 0.85
CA SER A 75 15.85 -15.42 1.07
C SER A 75 15.70 -14.26 2.05
N SER A 76 14.66 -13.47 1.87
CA SER A 76 14.32 -12.32 2.70
C SER A 76 12.89 -12.46 3.22
N TYR A 77 12.66 -11.95 4.43
CA TYR A 77 11.36 -11.97 5.08
C TYR A 77 11.10 -10.61 5.70
N SER A 78 9.84 -10.21 5.76
CA SER A 78 9.45 -8.98 6.43
C SER A 78 8.08 -9.07 7.09
N LEU A 79 7.93 -8.31 8.16
CA LEU A 79 6.71 -8.15 8.94
C LEU A 79 6.50 -6.66 9.19
N MET A 80 5.25 -6.22 9.15
CA MET A 80 4.85 -4.87 9.51
C MET A 80 3.51 -4.94 10.23
N HIS A 81 3.39 -4.10 11.26
CA HIS A 81 2.15 -3.81 11.96
C HIS A 81 1.99 -2.30 12.07
N ALA A 82 0.80 -1.79 11.77
CA ALA A 82 0.46 -0.38 11.90
C ALA A 82 -0.94 -0.19 12.47
N GLU A 83 -1.07 0.76 13.39
CA GLU A 83 -2.34 1.15 13.99
C GLU A 83 -2.91 2.39 13.30
N TYR A 84 -4.18 2.31 12.91
CA TYR A 84 -4.96 3.37 12.30
C TYR A 84 -6.11 3.77 13.21
N PHE A 85 -6.53 5.03 13.12
CA PHE A 85 -7.67 5.57 13.87
C PHE A 85 -7.55 5.34 15.38
N ALA A 86 -6.40 5.66 15.96
CA ALA A 86 -6.09 5.46 17.38
C ALA A 86 -6.22 3.99 17.85
N GLY A 87 -5.77 3.04 17.02
CA GLY A 87 -5.73 1.61 17.35
C GLY A 87 -6.99 0.83 16.99
N ILE A 88 -8.02 1.49 16.44
CA ILE A 88 -9.25 0.83 16.01
C ILE A 88 -8.98 -0.04 14.77
N GLY A 89 -8.27 0.50 13.78
CA GLY A 89 -7.87 -0.24 12.58
C GLY A 89 -6.47 -0.80 12.75
N LYS A 90 -6.26 -2.07 12.40
CA LYS A 90 -4.96 -2.74 12.43
C LYS A 90 -4.60 -3.16 11.03
N TYR A 91 -3.41 -2.75 10.58
CA TYR A 91 -2.86 -3.11 9.28
C TYR A 91 -1.63 -3.97 9.46
N ASP A 92 -1.76 -5.25 9.10
CA ASP A 92 -0.70 -6.25 9.21
C ASP A 92 -0.24 -6.64 7.81
N TYR A 93 1.07 -6.72 7.64
CA TYR A 93 1.71 -7.17 6.41
C TYR A 93 2.81 -8.18 6.72
N PHE A 94 2.82 -9.27 5.97
CA PHE A 94 3.90 -10.25 5.96
C PHE A 94 4.37 -10.46 4.52
N SER A 95 5.67 -10.63 4.34
CA SER A 95 6.21 -11.03 3.06
C SER A 95 7.41 -11.96 3.19
N ALA A 96 7.53 -12.85 2.23
CA ALA A 96 8.69 -13.71 2.06
C ALA A 96 9.09 -13.69 0.59
N ALA A 97 10.39 -13.57 0.31
CA ALA A 97 10.90 -13.69 -1.04
C ALA A 97 12.18 -14.54 -1.06
N SER A 98 12.34 -15.33 -2.11
CA SER A 98 13.48 -16.23 -2.25
C SER A 98 13.94 -16.29 -3.70
N PRO A 99 15.25 -16.28 -3.97
CA PRO A 99 15.76 -16.56 -5.30
C PRO A 99 15.42 -18.01 -5.71
N ILE A 100 15.25 -18.22 -7.01
CA ILE A 100 15.16 -19.55 -7.64
C ILE A 100 16.42 -19.77 -8.46
N GLY A 101 17.04 -20.93 -8.30
CA GLY A 101 18.28 -21.28 -8.99
C GLY A 101 19.51 -20.88 -8.20
N ASP A 102 20.54 -20.38 -8.88
CA ASP A 102 21.82 -20.00 -8.27
C ASP A 102 21.68 -18.63 -7.55
N PRO A 103 21.72 -18.58 -6.20
CA PRO A 103 21.53 -17.34 -5.45
C PRO A 103 22.63 -16.31 -5.69
N ALA A 104 23.81 -16.73 -6.17
CA ALA A 104 24.91 -15.82 -6.46
C ALA A 104 24.69 -15.02 -7.75
N LYS A 105 23.87 -15.54 -8.67
CA LYS A 105 23.62 -14.92 -9.98
C LYS A 105 22.38 -14.04 -10.02
N ALA A 106 21.43 -14.26 -9.10
CA ALA A 106 20.17 -13.54 -9.03
C ALA A 106 19.53 -13.39 -10.43
N THR A 107 19.00 -14.50 -10.95
CA THR A 107 18.37 -14.54 -12.27
C THR A 107 16.86 -14.70 -12.19
N SER A 108 16.35 -15.21 -11.07
CA SER A 108 14.93 -15.47 -10.87
C SER A 108 14.59 -15.51 -9.38
N GLY A 109 13.34 -15.22 -9.03
CA GLY A 109 12.87 -15.29 -7.65
C GLY A 109 11.36 -15.40 -7.53
N LEU A 110 10.91 -15.93 -6.38
CA LEU A 110 9.51 -15.99 -5.96
C LEU A 110 9.30 -15.10 -4.76
N GLY A 111 8.11 -14.50 -4.69
CA GLY A 111 7.64 -13.70 -3.58
C GLY A 111 6.22 -14.08 -3.19
N ILE A 112 5.94 -14.04 -1.89
CA ILE A 112 4.59 -14.11 -1.32
C ILE A 112 4.41 -12.89 -0.44
N SER A 113 3.26 -12.23 -0.53
CA SER A 113 2.86 -11.17 0.40
C SER A 113 1.45 -11.42 0.90
N LEU A 114 1.26 -11.25 2.21
CA LEU A 114 -0.02 -11.38 2.90
C LEU A 114 -0.33 -10.04 3.57
N LEU A 115 -1.56 -9.59 3.39
CA LEU A 115 -2.05 -8.33 3.92
C LEU A 115 -3.35 -8.58 4.67
N ARG A 116 -3.49 -7.89 5.81
CA ARG A 116 -4.71 -7.89 6.59
C ARG A 116 -4.99 -6.47 7.06
N PHE A 117 -6.18 -5.97 6.80
CA PHE A 117 -6.69 -4.75 7.40
C PHE A 117 -7.96 -5.06 8.17
N ALA A 118 -7.97 -4.83 9.47
CA ALA A 118 -9.09 -5.26 10.30
C ALA A 118 -9.43 -4.27 11.41
N VAL A 119 -10.71 -4.25 11.78
CA VAL A 119 -11.17 -3.74 13.06
C VAL A 119 -11.56 -4.96 13.90
N ASP A 120 -10.76 -5.20 14.93
CA ASP A 120 -10.96 -6.31 15.85
C ASP A 120 -11.80 -5.88 17.05
N ASP A 121 -12.42 -6.87 17.71
CA ASP A 121 -13.11 -6.70 18.99
C ASP A 121 -14.28 -5.70 18.98
N ILE A 122 -15.04 -5.62 17.88
CA ILE A 122 -16.24 -4.80 17.78
C ILE A 122 -17.32 -5.36 18.73
N PRO A 123 -17.79 -4.59 19.72
CA PRO A 123 -18.80 -5.06 20.65
C PRO A 123 -20.17 -5.15 19.97
N ASN A 124 -20.77 -6.32 19.98
CA ASN A 124 -22.15 -6.55 19.57
C ASN A 124 -23.10 -6.27 20.74
N THR A 125 -23.87 -5.19 20.63
CA THR A 125 -24.83 -4.75 21.64
C THR A 125 -26.28 -5.08 21.31
N LEU A 126 -26.54 -5.92 20.28
CA LEU A 126 -27.91 -6.28 19.87
C LEU A 126 -28.74 -6.94 20.99
N PHE A 127 -28.08 -7.60 21.94
CA PHE A 127 -28.71 -8.31 23.06
C PHE A 127 -28.37 -7.71 24.43
N LEU A 128 -27.95 -6.44 24.46
CA LEU A 128 -27.60 -5.74 25.70
C LEU A 128 -28.83 -5.49 26.60
N VAL A 129 -29.97 -5.18 25.98
CA VAL A 129 -31.24 -4.93 26.66
C VAL A 129 -32.13 -6.14 26.49
N GLU A 130 -32.53 -6.74 27.60
CA GLU A 130 -33.43 -7.89 27.60
C GLU A 130 -34.88 -7.47 27.35
N PRO A 131 -35.78 -8.38 26.96
CA PRO A 131 -37.20 -8.05 26.71
C PRO A 131 -37.92 -7.44 27.91
N ASP A 132 -37.40 -7.63 29.13
CA ASP A 132 -37.90 -7.05 30.37
C ASP A 132 -37.34 -5.62 30.65
N GLY A 133 -36.46 -5.11 29.79
CA GLY A 133 -35.82 -3.80 29.90
C GLY A 133 -34.55 -3.76 30.76
N THR A 134 -34.11 -4.90 31.31
CA THR A 134 -32.87 -4.96 32.10
C THR A 134 -31.62 -4.93 31.20
N ILE A 135 -30.51 -4.42 31.74
CA ILE A 135 -29.22 -4.34 31.03
C ILE A 135 -28.33 -5.49 31.48
N ASN A 136 -27.91 -6.34 30.54
CA ASN A 136 -27.04 -7.47 30.80
C ASN A 136 -25.75 -7.39 29.98
N TYR A 137 -24.69 -6.86 30.60
CA TYR A 137 -23.38 -6.74 29.97
C TYR A 137 -22.73 -8.09 29.61
N ASN A 138 -23.16 -9.20 30.21
CA ASN A 138 -22.65 -10.53 29.87
C ASN A 138 -23.09 -11.00 28.47
N ASN A 139 -24.10 -10.34 27.89
CA ASN A 139 -24.57 -10.62 26.53
C ASN A 139 -23.76 -9.90 25.46
N ILE A 140 -22.86 -8.99 25.83
CA ILE A 140 -21.96 -8.33 24.87
C ILE A 140 -20.95 -9.37 24.38
N ARG A 141 -20.98 -9.65 23.08
CA ARG A 141 -20.01 -10.51 22.38
C ARG A 141 -19.22 -9.65 21.41
N SER A 142 -17.93 -9.92 21.23
CA SER A 142 -17.17 -9.25 20.19
C SER A 142 -17.27 -9.99 18.85
N PHE A 143 -17.16 -9.23 17.76
CA PHE A 143 -16.90 -9.75 16.42
C PHE A 143 -15.82 -8.88 15.76
N SER A 144 -15.17 -9.39 14.72
CA SER A 144 -14.18 -8.63 13.94
C SER A 144 -14.68 -8.46 12.51
N SER A 145 -14.25 -7.36 11.87
CA SER A 145 -14.40 -7.15 10.43
C SER A 145 -13.01 -6.98 9.83
N ALA A 146 -12.65 -7.80 8.84
CA ALA A 146 -11.31 -7.86 8.30
C ALA A 146 -11.30 -8.12 6.80
N ASP A 147 -10.44 -7.39 6.10
CA ASP A 147 -10.10 -7.58 4.69
C ASP A 147 -8.73 -8.24 4.57
N TYR A 148 -8.61 -9.23 3.70
CA TYR A 148 -7.37 -9.96 3.46
C TYR A 148 -6.98 -9.91 1.99
N ALA A 149 -5.68 -9.81 1.71
CA ALA A 149 -5.14 -10.01 0.38
C ALA A 149 -3.90 -10.91 0.42
N MET A 150 -3.74 -11.73 -0.61
CA MET A 150 -2.56 -12.55 -0.84
C MET A 150 -2.04 -12.30 -2.26
N LEU A 151 -0.74 -12.04 -2.36
CA LEU A 151 -0.02 -11.85 -3.59
C LEU A 151 1.02 -12.96 -3.75
N ILE A 152 1.07 -13.56 -4.93
CA ILE A 152 2.11 -14.50 -5.32
C ILE A 152 2.77 -13.92 -6.56
N SER A 153 4.09 -13.81 -6.53
CA SER A 153 4.87 -13.07 -7.52
C SER A 153 6.08 -13.87 -7.95
N PHE A 154 6.42 -13.75 -9.23
CA PHE A 154 7.61 -14.34 -9.83
C PHE A 154 8.29 -13.28 -10.70
N GLY A 155 9.62 -13.20 -10.64
CA GLY A 155 10.43 -12.33 -11.47
C GLY A 155 11.64 -13.09 -12.02
N GLN A 156 12.02 -12.80 -13.26
CA GLN A 156 13.23 -13.36 -13.88
C GLN A 156 13.87 -12.37 -14.87
N THR A 157 15.18 -12.47 -15.04
CA THR A 157 15.92 -11.81 -16.12
C THR A 157 15.68 -12.55 -17.45
N LEU A 158 15.62 -11.81 -18.56
CA LEU A 158 15.46 -12.36 -19.92
C LEU A 158 16.79 -12.83 -20.52
#